data_AF-A0A1V1NSI0-F1
#
_entry.id   AF-A0A1V1NSI0-F1
#
_cell.length_a   1.000
_cell.length_b   1.000
_cell.length_c   1.000
_cell.angle_alpha   90.00
_cell.angle_beta   90.00
_cell.angle_gamma   90.00
#
_symmetry.space_group_name_H-M   'P 1'
#
loop_
_entity.id
_entity.type
_entity.pdbx_description
1 polymer ?
#
loop_
_entity_poly.entity_id
_entity_poly.type
_entity_poly.pdbx_seq_one_letter_code
_entity_poly.pdbx_strand_id
1 'polypeptide(L)'
;MQRTKKAEFINRLSELKYLNDWISKDPEHILFIYGPKSSGKTTLLHKFIKNHLTNKLFNIKHFNLRKMLIVNYSDFIQTFF
;
A
#
# COMPACT_ATOMS: atom_id res chain seq x y z
N MET A 1 -12.05 -23.52 15.16
CA MET A 1 -10.68 -23.39 14.57
C MET A 1 -9.93 -22.30 15.32
N GLN A 2 -9.00 -22.65 16.20
CA GLN A 2 -8.11 -21.67 16.84
C GLN A 2 -7.02 -21.27 15.83
N ARG A 3 -6.92 -19.98 15.49
CA ARG A 3 -5.87 -19.47 14.60
C ARG A 3 -4.54 -19.44 15.37
N THR A 4 -3.60 -20.32 15.03
CA THR A 4 -2.31 -20.47 15.72
C THR A 4 -1.22 -19.50 15.28
N LYS A 5 -1.41 -18.78 14.16
CA LYS A 5 -0.42 -17.79 13.67
C LYS A 5 -0.96 -16.37 13.80
N LYS A 6 -0.53 -15.66 14.84
CA LYS A 6 -0.67 -14.20 14.93
C LYS A 6 0.40 -13.62 14.01
N ALA A 7 0.00 -12.96 12.92
CA ALA A 7 0.95 -12.27 12.06
C ALA A 7 1.50 -11.07 12.83
N GLU A 8 2.60 -11.27 13.55
CA GLU A 8 3.28 -10.17 14.21
C GLU A 8 3.83 -9.24 13.14
N PHE A 9 3.65 -7.93 13.33
CA PHE A 9 4.29 -6.91 12.50
C PHE A 9 5.79 -6.79 12.90
N ILE A 10 6.45 -7.93 13.05
CA ILE A 10 7.86 -8.05 13.39
C ILE A 10 8.55 -8.58 12.15
N ASN A 11 9.73 -8.04 11.83
CA ASN A 11 10.58 -8.50 10.72
C ASN A 11 10.04 -8.23 9.29
N ARG A 12 9.71 -6.96 8.99
CA ARG A 12 9.27 -6.50 7.64
C ARG A 12 10.37 -5.89 6.77
N LEU A 13 11.64 -6.18 7.10
CA LEU A 13 12.80 -5.52 6.49
C LEU A 13 12.96 -5.89 5.01
N SER A 14 12.69 -7.14 4.65
CA SER A 14 12.76 -7.59 3.26
C SER A 14 11.67 -6.94 2.40
N GLU A 15 10.45 -6.79 2.91
CA GLU A 15 9.39 -6.11 2.17
C GLU A 15 9.64 -4.61 2.04
N LEU A 16 10.20 -3.95 3.06
CA LEU A 16 10.62 -2.55 2.95
C LEU A 16 11.73 -2.37 1.91
N LYS A 17 12.73 -3.26 1.90
CA LYS A 17 13.79 -3.27 0.89
C LYS A 17 13.21 -3.47 -0.51
N TYR A 18 12.31 -4.44 -0.67
CA TYR A 18 11.63 -4.69 -1.94
C TYR A 18 10.87 -3.46 -2.45
N LEU A 19 10.14 -2.75 -1.58
CA LEU A 19 9.44 -1.52 -1.96
C LEU A 19 10.42 -0.41 -2.38
N ASN A 20 11.55 -0.28 -1.69
CA ASN A 20 12.59 0.68 -2.02
C ASN A 20 13.23 0.38 -3.38
N ASP A 21 13.55 -0.89 -3.64
CA ASP A 21 14.12 -1.36 -4.90
C ASP A 21 13.10 -1.30 -6.05
N TRP A 22 11.81 -1.36 -5.75
CA TRP A 22 10.74 -1.23 -6.75
C TRP A 22 10.57 0.22 -7.20
N ILE A 23 10.51 1.16 -6.26
CA ILE A 23 10.24 2.58 -6.57
C ILE A 23 11.44 3.30 -7.19
N SER A 24 12.64 2.73 -7.12
CA SER A 24 13.83 3.25 -7.78
C SER A 24 13.91 2.89 -9.26
N LYS A 25 13.02 2.03 -9.76
CA LYS A 25 12.92 1.64 -11.18
C LYS A 25 11.92 2.52 -11.91
N ASP A 26 12.01 2.50 -13.24
CA ASP A 26 11.02 3.18 -14.08
C ASP A 26 9.61 2.57 -13.90
N PRO A 27 8.56 3.41 -13.93
CA PRO A 27 7.19 2.97 -13.65
C PRO A 27 6.58 2.26 -14.87
N GLU A 28 6.97 1.01 -15.10
CA GLU A 28 6.48 0.19 -16.22
C GLU A 28 5.22 -0.62 -15.84
N HIS A 29 5.07 -0.96 -14.56
CA HIS A 29 4.06 -1.91 -14.09
C HIS A 29 3.39 -1.47 -12.78
N ILE A 30 2.14 -1.89 -12.61
CA ILE A 30 1.38 -1.71 -11.37
C ILE A 30 1.82 -2.78 -10.37
N LEU A 31 2.21 -2.35 -9.16
CA LEU A 31 2.55 -3.25 -8.06
C LEU A 31 1.32 -3.66 -7.24
N PHE A 32 1.03 -4.96 -7.19
CA PHE A 32 -0.01 -5.52 -6.33
C PHE A 32 0.58 -6.12 -5.05
N ILE A 33 0.13 -5.64 -3.90
CA ILE A 33 0.53 -6.16 -2.57
C ILE A 33 -0.67 -6.87 -1.93
N TYR A 34 -0.55 -8.18 -1.74
CA TYR A 34 -1.65 -9.02 -1.26
C TYR A 34 -1.23 -9.89 -0.06
N GLY A 35 -2.22 -10.51 0.59
CA GLY A 35 -2.03 -11.39 1.75
C GLY A 35 -3.20 -11.34 2.74
N PRO A 36 -3.18 -12.16 3.80
CA PRO A 36 -4.30 -12.31 4.73
C PRO A 36 -4.81 -10.98 5.34
N LYS A 37 -6.09 -10.91 5.67
CA LYS A 37 -6.65 -9.75 6.42
C LYS A 37 -5.86 -9.57 7.72
N SER A 38 -5.60 -8.32 8.08
CA SER A 38 -4.85 -7.95 9.29
C SER A 38 -3.39 -8.41 9.32
N SER A 39 -2.78 -8.74 8.18
CA SER A 39 -1.34 -9.03 8.10
C SER A 39 -0.43 -7.77 8.18
N GLY A 40 -1.00 -6.57 8.29
CA GLY A 40 -0.23 -5.33 8.40
C GLY A 40 0.22 -4.69 7.08
N LYS A 41 -0.32 -5.11 5.92
CA LYS A 41 0.00 -4.52 4.59
C LYS A 41 -0.15 -2.99 4.55
N THR A 42 -1.25 -2.46 5.06
CA THR A 42 -1.49 -1.01 5.11
C THR A 42 -0.45 -0.31 6.00
N THR A 43 -0.12 -0.92 7.15
CA THR A 43 0.92 -0.39 8.06
C THR A 43 2.30 -0.41 7.41
N LEU A 44 2.64 -1.45 6.64
CA LEU A 44 3.88 -1.54 5.87
C LEU A 44 4.00 -0.37 4.89
N LEU A 45 2.97 -0.14 4.08
CA LEU A 45 2.94 0.95 3.09
C LEU A 45 3.04 2.32 3.76
N HIS A 46 2.28 2.57 4.84
CA HIS A 46 2.36 3.84 5.56
C HIS A 46 3.76 4.09 6.15
N LYS A 47 4.40 3.06 6.72
CA LYS A 47 5.77 3.17 7.22
C LYS A 47 6.77 3.44 6.10
N PHE A 48 6.65 2.73 4.97
CA PHE A 48 7.51 2.94 3.82
C PHE A 48 7.42 4.39 3.31
N ILE A 49 6.20 4.88 3.08
CA ILE A 49 5.95 6.26 2.65
C ILE A 49 6.55 7.27 3.63
N LYS A 50 6.25 7.13 4.93
CA LYS A 50 6.73 8.03 5.97
C LYS A 50 8.26 8.09 6.06
N ASN A 51 8.94 6.98 5.78
CA ASN A 51 10.38 6.88 5.99
C ASN A 51 11.18 7.16 4.71
N HIS A 52 10.65 6.85 3.52
CA HIS A 52 11.40 6.84 2.26
C HIS A 52 10.88 7.86 1.22
N LEU A 53 9.61 8.24 1.26
CA LEU A 53 8.99 9.12 0.26
C LEU A 53 8.68 10.51 0.83
N THR A 54 9.58 11.04 1.67
CA THR A 54 9.44 12.35 2.32
C THR A 54 9.89 13.52 1.45
N ASN A 55 10.56 13.23 0.32
CA ASN A 55 10.98 14.25 -0.62
C ASN A 55 9.79 14.74 -1.48
N LYS A 56 9.89 15.95 -2.03
CA LYS A 56 8.83 16.56 -2.86
C LYS A 56 8.71 15.94 -4.26
N LEU A 57 9.38 14.81 -4.53
CA LEU A 57 9.37 14.16 -5.84
C LEU A 57 8.10 13.34 -6.07
N PHE A 58 7.44 12.88 -5.00
CA PHE A 58 6.25 12.06 -5.10
C PHE A 58 5.01 12.81 -4.61
N ASN A 59 3.95 12.81 -5.42
CA ASN A 59 2.61 13.21 -4.99
C ASN A 59 1.83 11.96 -4.55
N ILE A 60 1.65 11.77 -3.25
CA ILE A 60 1.09 10.55 -2.68
C ILE A 60 -0.41 10.72 -2.47
N LYS A 61 -1.21 9.94 -3.22
CA LYS A 61 -2.67 9.87 -3.07
C LYS A 61 -3.10 8.55 -2.43
N HIS A 62 -3.84 8.62 -1.32
CA HIS A 62 -4.36 7.45 -0.60
C HIS A 62 -5.87 7.29 -0.82
N PHE A 63 -6.27 6.18 -1.46
CA PHE A 63 -7.67 5.84 -1.67
C PHE A 63 -8.08 4.61 -0.85
N ASN A 64 -9.00 4.77 0.10
CA ASN A 64 -9.57 3.65 0.84
C ASN A 64 -10.89 3.20 0.21
N LEU A 65 -10.79 2.31 -0.77
CA LEU A 65 -11.95 1.83 -1.54
C LEU A 65 -13.03 1.14 -0.69
N ARG A 66 -12.74 0.70 0.54
CA ARG A 66 -13.77 0.15 1.44
C ARG A 66 -14.72 1.22 1.98
N LYS A 67 -14.30 2.48 1.97
CA LYS A 67 -15.09 3.63 2.44
C LYS A 67 -15.72 4.41 1.30
N MET A 68 -15.46 4.02 0.06
CA MET A 68 -15.91 4.75 -1.13
C MET A 68 -16.96 3.91 -1.84
N LEU A 69 -18.09 4.54 -2.14
CA LEU A 69 -19.11 3.96 -2.99
C LEU A 69 -18.80 4.40 -4.42
N ILE A 70 -18.41 3.46 -5.28
CA ILE A 70 -18.14 3.70 -6.69
C ILE A 70 -19.19 2.89 -7.46
N VAL A 71 -20.25 3.56 -7.93
CA VAL A 71 -21.38 2.90 -8.60
C VAL A 71 -21.23 3.02 -10.11
N ASN A 72 -20.67 4.12 -10.59
CA ASN A 72 -20.52 4.41 -12.01
C ASN A 72 -19.16 5.06 -12.34
N TYR A 73 -18.92 5.26 -13.64
CA TYR A 73 -17.68 5.87 -14.13
C TYR A 73 -17.46 7.31 -13.65
N SER A 74 -18.53 8.10 -13.54
CA SER A 74 -18.44 9.47 -13.02
C SER A 74 -18.01 9.48 -11.54
N ASP A 75 -18.58 8.59 -10.72
CA ASP A 75 -18.20 8.44 -9.30
C ASP A 75 -16.72 8.07 -9.17
N PHE A 76 -16.21 7.24 -10.09
CA PHE A 76 -14.79 6.90 -10.16
C PHE A 76 -13.95 8.13 -10.46
N ILE A 77 -14.25 8.90 -11.52
CA ILE A 77 -13.45 10.08 -11.87
C ILE A 77 -13.41 11.09 -10.71
N GLN A 78 -14.56 11.40 -10.12
CA GLN A 78 -14.65 12.31 -8.95
C GLN A 78 -13.89 11.80 -7.72
N THR A 79 -13.78 10.48 -7.58
CA THR A 79 -13.05 9.87 -6.46
C THR A 79 -11.54 10.05 -6.61
N PHE A 80 -10.99 9.96 -7.83
CA PHE A 80 -9.54 9.89 -8.06
C PHE A 80 -8.89 11.22 -8.51
N PHE A 81 -9.66 12.13 -9.10
CA PHE A 81 -9.20 13.38 -9.73
C PHE A 81 -9.90 14.61 -9.15
#